data_AF-A0A3L7ZGF9-F1
#
_entry.id   AF-A0A3L7ZGF9-F1
#
_cell.length_a   1.000
_cell.length_b   1.000
_cell.length_c   1.000
_cell.angle_alpha   90.00
_cell.angle_beta   90.00
_cell.angle_gamma   90.00
#
_symmetry.space_group_name_H-M   'P 1'
#
loop_
_entity.id
_entity.type
_entity.pdbx_description
1 polymer ?
#
loop_
_entity_poly.entity_id
_entity_poly.type
_entity_poly.pdbx_seq_one_letter_code
_entity_poly.pdbx_strand_id
1 'polypeptide(L)'
;MRARITLLLFAILYSFTCLAQTNFEKHFTKKSLRIDFALSGNWDFQAAAIQQLREEPVWAGPVKNLIDPFGYGGYYINVYDKAGKELIYSRGFNTLFEEWRSTEQAKTETQSWTNSISIPYPKAPVIIEITARDKADMQFHPLLKQEIDPASIFIDRGKLKENRITKIQYNGDSSGKVDLVFLAEGYTADEQEKFVADAKRFTEALFKTPPYDTRREDFNVWAVDAVSEESGTDVSGKGIFKNTALNSGYYTFGVDRYLTTPDMKSIRDAVWNAPCDAIFILVNTDAYGGGGMYNFYAMGTADNPRTPVVFVHEFGHSFAGLADEYFSSEVAYQDFYNLKYEPWEPNITTLVNFDAKWKDLLPTNTPIPTPLDDAHKDKAGVFEGGGYIAKGIYRPMDHCMMRDYAPFCPACSRAILQMIDYFTDKPIKH
;
A
#
# COMPACT_ATOMS: atom_id res chain seq x y z
N MET A 1 56.69 4.82 46.48
CA MET A 1 55.72 3.87 45.88
C MET A 1 54.34 4.52 45.89
N ARG A 2 53.57 4.40 44.81
CA ARG A 2 52.24 5.03 44.56
C ARG A 2 52.25 6.45 43.95
N ALA A 3 52.66 6.55 42.69
CA ALA A 3 52.23 7.65 41.81
C ALA A 3 52.47 7.31 40.32
N ARG A 4 52.14 6.08 39.88
CA ARG A 4 52.22 5.70 38.45
C ARG A 4 51.24 4.58 38.10
N ILE A 5 49.97 4.69 38.49
CA ILE A 5 48.90 3.82 38.00
C ILE A 5 47.61 4.65 37.91
N THR A 6 47.62 5.70 37.10
CA THR A 6 46.39 6.49 36.86
C THR A 6 46.38 7.15 35.48
N LEU A 7 47.16 6.60 34.54
CA LEU A 7 47.17 7.06 33.14
C LEU A 7 46.99 5.93 32.12
N LEU A 8 46.54 4.75 32.56
CA LEU A 8 46.23 3.61 31.69
C LEU A 8 44.74 3.19 31.74
N LEU A 9 43.95 3.77 32.66
CA LEU A 9 42.51 3.51 32.76
C LEU A 9 41.66 4.50 31.96
N PHE A 10 42.21 5.62 31.51
CA PHE A 10 41.50 6.58 30.66
C PHE A 10 41.64 6.31 29.15
N ALA A 11 42.57 5.43 28.74
CA ALA A 11 42.77 5.05 27.34
C ALA A 11 41.94 3.82 26.90
N ILE A 12 41.28 3.13 27.83
CA ILE A 12 40.47 1.93 27.54
C ILE A 12 38.97 2.27 27.42
N LEU A 13 38.54 3.46 27.88
CA LEU A 13 37.15 3.92 27.78
C LEU A 13 36.83 4.67 26.47
N TYR A 14 37.79 4.84 25.56
CA TYR A 14 37.62 5.55 24.29
C TYR A 14 37.52 4.67 23.04
N SER A 15 37.46 3.34 23.19
CA SER A 15 37.51 2.41 22.04
C SER A 15 36.33 1.45 21.91
N PHE A 16 35.22 1.69 22.63
CA PHE A 16 33.99 0.89 22.51
C PHE A 16 32.75 1.72 22.14
N THR A 17 32.91 2.82 21.42
CA THR A 17 31.90 3.20 20.42
C THR A 17 32.11 2.35 19.17
N CYS A 18 32.05 1.02 19.31
CA CYS A 18 31.56 0.22 18.21
C CYS A 18 30.13 0.70 18.00
N LEU A 19 29.97 1.60 17.03
CA LEU A 19 28.67 2.00 16.52
C LEU A 19 27.87 0.71 16.32
N ALA A 20 26.84 0.50 17.15
CA ALA A 20 25.86 -0.51 16.86
C ALA A 20 25.24 -0.07 15.53
N GLN A 21 25.70 -0.64 14.42
CA GLN A 21 24.99 -0.47 13.16
C GLN A 21 23.58 -0.98 13.40
N THR A 22 22.59 -0.11 13.20
CA THR A 22 21.20 -0.53 13.10
C THR A 22 21.11 -1.65 12.06
N ASN A 23 20.17 -2.59 12.22
CA ASN A 23 20.01 -3.70 11.29
C ASN A 23 19.92 -3.21 9.82
N PHE A 24 19.32 -2.04 9.58
CA PHE A 24 19.34 -1.38 8.27
C PHE A 24 20.75 -1.08 7.76
N GLU A 25 21.55 -0.30 8.49
CA GLU A 25 22.90 0.06 8.05
C GLU A 25 23.87 -1.13 7.92
N LYS A 26 23.57 -2.27 8.55
CA LYS A 26 24.31 -3.52 8.30
C LYS A 26 24.07 -4.03 6.88
N HIS A 27 22.83 -3.96 6.38
CA HIS A 27 22.41 -4.62 5.14
C HIS A 27 22.16 -3.69 3.96
N PHE A 28 21.80 -2.43 4.20
CA PHE A 28 21.21 -1.54 3.21
C PHE A 28 21.81 -0.13 3.24
N THR A 29 21.60 0.61 2.15
CA THR A 29 21.85 2.06 2.03
C THR A 29 20.51 2.80 1.92
N LYS A 30 20.50 4.13 2.10
CA LYS A 30 19.31 4.99 1.92
C LYS A 30 18.90 5.24 0.44
N LYS A 31 19.22 4.30 -0.44
CA LYS A 31 18.75 4.24 -1.84
C LYS A 31 17.72 3.14 -1.96
N SER A 32 16.97 3.09 -3.05
CA SER A 32 16.03 1.99 -3.33
C SER A 32 16.55 1.10 -4.45
N LEU A 33 16.39 -0.21 -4.30
CA LEU A 33 16.40 -1.12 -5.43
C LEU A 33 14.95 -1.32 -5.87
N ARG A 34 14.59 -0.72 -7.00
CA ARG A 34 13.31 -0.95 -7.66
C ARG A 34 13.39 -2.21 -8.50
N ILE A 35 12.37 -3.04 -8.37
CA ILE A 35 12.21 -4.32 -9.07
C ILE A 35 10.92 -4.24 -9.87
N ASP A 36 11.04 -4.07 -11.18
CA ASP A 36 9.92 -4.23 -12.11
C ASP A 36 9.82 -5.72 -12.48
N PHE A 37 8.62 -6.29 -12.37
CA PHE A 37 8.37 -7.70 -12.64
C PHE A 37 7.02 -7.90 -13.30
N ALA A 38 6.92 -8.93 -14.14
CA ALA A 38 5.67 -9.36 -14.71
C ALA A 38 4.99 -10.36 -13.76
N LEU A 39 3.69 -10.19 -13.53
CA LEU A 39 2.81 -11.27 -13.08
C LEU A 39 2.04 -11.75 -14.30
N SER A 40 2.15 -13.05 -14.60
CA SER A 40 1.50 -13.66 -15.76
C SER A 40 0.66 -14.84 -15.34
N GLY A 41 -0.52 -14.99 -15.93
CA GLY A 41 -1.41 -16.08 -15.55
C GLY A 41 -2.84 -15.87 -16.01
N ASN A 42 -3.73 -16.62 -15.38
CA ASN A 42 -5.16 -16.68 -15.62
C ASN A 42 -5.87 -17.15 -14.35
N TRP A 43 -7.13 -17.58 -14.42
CA TRP A 43 -7.87 -18.12 -13.27
C TRP A 43 -7.11 -19.23 -12.54
N ASP A 44 -6.56 -20.20 -13.27
CA ASP A 44 -5.99 -21.45 -12.72
C ASP A 44 -4.55 -21.32 -12.22
N PHE A 45 -3.73 -20.45 -12.83
CA PHE A 45 -2.32 -20.34 -12.49
C PHE A 45 -1.79 -18.91 -12.51
N GLN A 46 -0.65 -18.72 -11.85
CA GLN A 46 0.14 -17.49 -11.92
C GLN A 46 1.65 -17.79 -11.83
N ALA A 47 2.46 -16.92 -12.41
CA ALA A 47 3.91 -16.96 -12.37
C ALA A 47 4.48 -15.53 -12.32
N ALA A 48 5.71 -15.37 -11.83
CA ALA A 48 6.41 -14.09 -11.76
C ALA A 48 7.75 -14.14 -12.51
N ALA A 49 8.13 -13.03 -13.15
CA ALA A 49 9.43 -12.89 -13.83
C ALA A 49 9.97 -11.46 -13.71
N ILE A 50 11.26 -11.28 -13.43
CA ILE A 50 11.89 -9.94 -13.40
C ILE A 50 11.92 -9.36 -14.82
N GLN A 51 11.47 -8.12 -14.96
CA GLN A 51 11.59 -7.33 -16.18
C GLN A 51 12.77 -6.37 -16.12
N GLN A 52 12.95 -5.66 -14.99
CA GLN A 52 14.05 -4.69 -14.83
C GLN A 52 14.42 -4.52 -13.35
N LEU A 53 15.70 -4.23 -13.11
CA LEU A 53 16.22 -3.76 -11.82
C LEU A 53 16.76 -2.34 -11.98
N ARG A 54 16.46 -1.46 -11.03
CA ARG A 54 16.92 -0.07 -11.04
C ARG A 54 17.41 0.38 -9.66
N GLU A 55 18.49 1.14 -9.63
CA GLU A 55 18.91 1.93 -8.47
C GLU A 55 18.20 3.28 -8.50
N GLU A 56 17.45 3.59 -7.44
CA GLU A 56 16.79 4.88 -7.25
C GLU A 56 17.42 5.65 -6.08
N PRO A 57 17.52 6.99 -6.18
CA PRO A 57 18.35 7.79 -5.27
C PRO A 57 17.79 7.92 -3.85
N VAL A 58 16.52 7.57 -3.62
CA VAL A 58 15.81 7.81 -2.36
C VAL A 58 15.19 6.52 -1.84
N TRP A 59 15.40 6.22 -0.55
CA TRP A 59 14.59 5.28 0.22
C TRP A 59 13.79 6.07 1.26
N ALA A 60 12.46 6.02 1.15
CA ALA A 60 11.55 6.71 2.07
C ALA A 60 11.10 5.84 3.24
N GLY A 61 11.06 4.52 3.03
CA GLY A 61 10.45 3.59 3.97
C GLY A 61 11.20 3.41 5.29
N PRO A 62 10.66 2.53 6.16
CA PRO A 62 11.22 2.22 7.47
C PRO A 62 12.70 1.84 7.43
N VAL A 63 13.45 2.24 8.45
CA VAL A 63 14.84 1.83 8.69
C VAL A 63 14.98 1.00 9.98
N LYS A 64 13.90 0.80 10.75
CA LYS A 64 13.85 -0.10 11.91
C LYS A 64 12.85 -1.22 11.69
N ASN A 65 11.64 -0.91 11.25
CA ASN A 65 10.57 -1.87 10.98
C ASN A 65 10.77 -2.51 9.58
N LEU A 66 11.86 -3.27 9.42
CA LEU A 66 12.24 -3.87 8.13
C LEU A 66 11.44 -5.12 7.77
N ILE A 67 10.93 -5.82 8.78
CA ILE A 67 10.12 -7.03 8.62
C ILE A 67 8.67 -6.65 8.87
N ASP A 68 7.83 -6.83 7.85
CA ASP A 68 6.38 -6.62 7.96
C ASP A 68 5.79 -7.60 8.99
N PRO A 69 5.14 -7.12 10.07
CA PRO A 69 4.59 -7.96 11.12
C PRO A 69 3.12 -8.35 10.89
N PHE A 70 2.47 -7.82 9.84
CA PHE A 70 1.03 -7.92 9.65
C PHE A 70 0.65 -9.14 8.83
N GLY A 71 1.49 -9.54 7.88
CA GLY A 71 1.14 -10.63 6.97
C GLY A 71 0.02 -10.23 5.99
N TYR A 72 -0.14 -8.95 5.69
CA TYR A 72 -1.21 -8.43 4.82
C TYR A 72 -0.91 -8.60 3.33
N GLY A 73 -1.96 -8.65 2.52
CA GLY A 73 -1.88 -8.72 1.07
C GLY A 73 -1.95 -10.12 0.47
N GLY A 74 -2.16 -10.12 -0.85
CA GLY A 74 -2.17 -11.29 -1.71
C GLY A 74 -0.79 -11.70 -2.21
N TYR A 75 0.20 -10.80 -2.14
CA TYR A 75 1.58 -11.05 -2.50
C TYR A 75 2.55 -10.57 -1.43
N TYR A 76 3.76 -11.12 -1.45
CA TYR A 76 4.85 -10.71 -0.57
C TYR A 76 6.16 -10.61 -1.33
N ILE A 77 6.99 -9.64 -0.95
CA ILE A 77 8.42 -9.64 -1.24
C ILE A 77 9.16 -10.00 0.04
N ASN A 78 10.01 -11.02 -0.04
CA ASN A 78 10.94 -11.41 1.01
C ASN A 78 12.36 -11.22 0.50
N VAL A 79 13.22 -10.63 1.33
CA VAL A 79 14.63 -10.40 1.02
C VAL A 79 15.46 -11.07 2.10
N TYR A 80 16.32 -11.98 1.67
CA TYR A 80 17.24 -12.70 2.54
C TYR A 80 18.68 -12.28 2.26
N ASP A 81 19.53 -12.40 3.26
CA ASP A 81 20.98 -12.32 3.06
C ASP A 81 21.48 -13.36 2.03
N LYS A 82 22.69 -13.19 1.47
CA LYS A 82 23.23 -14.13 0.46
C LYS A 82 23.24 -15.58 0.92
N ALA A 83 23.49 -15.81 2.22
CA ALA A 83 23.47 -17.15 2.79
C ALA A 83 22.07 -17.80 2.75
N GLY A 84 21.02 -17.01 2.53
CA GLY A 84 19.62 -17.40 2.48
C GLY A 84 19.07 -17.79 3.85
N LYS A 85 19.68 -17.29 4.93
CA LYS A 85 19.41 -17.73 6.32
C LYS A 85 18.70 -16.68 7.14
N GLU A 86 18.95 -15.39 6.87
CA GLU A 86 18.37 -14.28 7.62
C GLU A 86 17.39 -13.52 6.72
N LEU A 87 16.12 -13.45 7.11
CA LEU A 87 15.16 -12.53 6.49
C LEU A 87 15.52 -11.11 6.97
N ILE A 88 15.87 -10.24 6.04
CA ILE A 88 16.40 -8.89 6.31
C ILE A 88 15.46 -7.77 5.87
N TYR A 89 14.49 -8.06 5.00
CA TYR A 89 13.39 -7.16 4.65
C TYR A 89 12.18 -7.99 4.17
N SER A 90 10.97 -7.56 4.52
CA SER A 90 9.75 -8.11 3.93
C SER A 90 8.65 -7.06 3.79
N ARG A 91 7.77 -7.25 2.80
CA ARG A 91 6.61 -6.39 2.60
C ARG A 91 5.48 -7.11 1.88
N GLY A 92 4.27 -6.99 2.43
CA GLY A 92 3.04 -7.43 1.75
C GLY A 92 2.47 -6.39 0.79
N PHE A 93 1.80 -6.85 -0.28
CA PHE A 93 1.14 -5.97 -1.25
C PHE A 93 0.04 -6.72 -2.01
N ASN A 94 -0.83 -5.96 -2.69
CA ASN A 94 -1.80 -6.46 -3.67
C ASN A 94 -1.50 -5.86 -5.04
N THR A 95 -2.18 -6.37 -6.07
CA THR A 95 -2.05 -5.88 -7.45
C THR A 95 -3.39 -5.89 -8.15
N LEU A 96 -3.56 -5.03 -9.16
CA LEU A 96 -4.73 -5.09 -10.05
C LEU A 96 -4.81 -6.43 -10.81
N PHE A 97 -3.67 -7.12 -11.00
CA PHE A 97 -3.63 -8.44 -11.63
C PHE A 97 -4.32 -9.52 -10.78
N GLU A 98 -4.19 -9.47 -9.44
CA GLU A 98 -4.88 -10.42 -8.56
C GLU A 98 -6.40 -10.25 -8.61
N GLU A 99 -6.87 -9.01 -8.65
CA GLU A 99 -8.28 -8.71 -8.85
C GLU A 99 -8.76 -9.26 -10.20
N TRP A 100 -8.04 -8.96 -11.29
CA TRP A 100 -8.34 -9.47 -12.63
C TRP A 100 -8.47 -11.00 -12.65
N ARG A 101 -7.57 -11.73 -11.97
CA ARG A 101 -7.60 -13.20 -11.91
C ARG A 101 -8.87 -13.78 -11.29
N SER A 102 -9.65 -12.98 -10.57
CA SER A 102 -10.94 -13.38 -9.98
C SER A 102 -12.16 -13.01 -10.82
N THR A 103 -11.95 -12.52 -12.05
CA THR A 103 -13.01 -12.18 -13.00
C THR A 103 -13.37 -13.34 -13.92
N GLU A 104 -14.54 -13.29 -14.57
CA GLU A 104 -14.92 -14.24 -15.62
C GLU A 104 -13.95 -14.23 -16.81
N GLN A 105 -13.40 -13.07 -17.15
CA GLN A 105 -12.45 -12.92 -18.25
C GLN A 105 -11.20 -13.79 -18.05
N ALA A 106 -10.70 -13.88 -16.81
CA ALA A 106 -9.52 -14.67 -16.48
C ALA A 106 -9.72 -16.18 -16.65
N LYS A 107 -10.97 -16.69 -16.77
CA LYS A 107 -11.23 -18.11 -17.05
C LYS A 107 -10.95 -18.48 -18.50
N THR A 108 -10.93 -17.50 -19.40
CA THR A 108 -10.77 -17.72 -20.85
C THR A 108 -9.53 -17.06 -21.44
N GLU A 109 -8.82 -16.24 -20.66
CA GLU A 109 -7.68 -15.46 -21.13
C GLU A 109 -6.45 -15.67 -20.26
N THR A 110 -5.27 -15.55 -20.85
CA THR A 110 -4.00 -15.50 -20.13
C THR A 110 -3.33 -14.17 -20.44
N GLN A 111 -2.99 -13.41 -19.39
CA GLN A 111 -2.41 -12.07 -19.52
C GLN A 111 -1.10 -11.97 -18.73
N SER A 112 -0.31 -10.93 -19.02
CA SER A 112 0.96 -10.61 -18.37
C SER A 112 1.04 -9.12 -18.06
N TRP A 113 1.17 -8.77 -16.79
CA TRP A 113 0.98 -7.42 -16.28
C TRP A 113 2.25 -6.97 -15.56
N THR A 114 2.72 -5.76 -15.89
CA THR A 114 3.87 -5.15 -15.23
C THR A 114 3.49 -4.64 -13.86
N ASN A 115 4.28 -5.05 -12.86
CA ASN A 115 4.18 -4.63 -11.47
C ASN A 115 5.55 -4.10 -11.02
N SER A 116 5.56 -3.37 -9.91
CA SER A 116 6.79 -2.79 -9.41
C SER A 116 6.78 -2.58 -7.91
N ILE A 117 7.88 -2.93 -7.28
CA ILE A 117 8.12 -2.81 -5.84
C ILE A 117 9.50 -2.20 -5.60
N SER A 118 9.65 -1.51 -4.49
CA SER A 118 10.94 -0.98 -4.03
C SER A 118 11.32 -1.61 -2.70
N ILE A 119 12.59 -2.01 -2.61
CA ILE A 119 13.23 -2.46 -1.37
C ILE A 119 14.40 -1.54 -1.05
N PRO A 120 14.88 -1.46 0.21
CA PRO A 120 16.08 -0.68 0.49
C PRO A 120 17.28 -1.28 -0.23
N TYR A 121 18.15 -0.45 -0.79
CA TYR A 121 19.19 -0.91 -1.71
C TYR A 121 20.27 -1.70 -0.95
N PRO A 122 20.50 -2.97 -1.28
CA PRO A 122 21.39 -3.85 -0.51
C PRO A 122 22.87 -3.51 -0.71
N LYS A 123 23.67 -3.68 0.35
CA LYS A 123 25.13 -3.48 0.36
C LYS A 123 25.91 -4.71 -0.13
N ALA A 124 25.29 -5.88 -0.13
CA ALA A 124 25.85 -7.17 -0.55
C ALA A 124 24.80 -7.96 -1.34
N PRO A 125 25.17 -9.04 -2.06
CA PRO A 125 24.18 -9.85 -2.75
C PRO A 125 23.09 -10.37 -1.81
N VAL A 126 21.86 -10.44 -2.32
CA VAL A 126 20.67 -10.87 -1.59
C VAL A 126 19.90 -11.89 -2.40
N ILE A 127 19.08 -12.70 -1.73
CA ILE A 127 18.08 -13.54 -2.38
C ILE A 127 16.73 -12.86 -2.21
N ILE A 128 16.10 -12.51 -3.32
CA ILE A 128 14.71 -12.03 -3.31
C ILE A 128 13.75 -13.17 -3.63
N GLU A 129 12.58 -13.12 -3.02
CA GLU A 129 11.50 -14.07 -3.26
C GLU A 129 10.18 -13.30 -3.36
N ILE A 130 9.52 -13.41 -4.52
CA ILE A 130 8.15 -12.93 -4.70
C ILE A 130 7.24 -14.13 -4.47
N THR A 131 6.35 -14.03 -3.48
CA THR A 131 5.38 -15.07 -3.13
C THR A 131 3.96 -14.57 -3.39
N ALA A 132 3.05 -15.51 -3.60
CA ALA A 132 1.62 -15.24 -3.68
C ALA A 132 0.86 -16.09 -2.67
N ARG A 133 -0.20 -15.52 -2.10
CA ARG A 133 -1.11 -16.23 -1.21
C ARG A 133 -2.02 -17.14 -2.04
N ASP A 134 -1.98 -18.43 -1.75
CA ASP A 134 -2.86 -19.39 -2.41
C ASP A 134 -4.24 -19.39 -1.73
N LYS A 135 -5.32 -19.23 -2.50
CA LYS A 135 -6.69 -19.26 -1.98
C LYS A 135 -7.11 -20.64 -1.45
N ALA A 136 -6.36 -21.69 -1.79
CA ALA A 136 -6.62 -23.06 -1.36
C ALA A 136 -6.18 -23.33 0.08
N ASP A 137 -5.18 -22.62 0.63
CA ASP A 137 -4.68 -22.81 1.99
C ASP A 137 -4.38 -21.50 2.76
N MET A 138 -4.54 -20.36 2.10
CA MET A 138 -4.24 -19.01 2.57
C MET A 138 -2.78 -18.79 3.01
N GLN A 139 -1.86 -19.66 2.58
CA GLN A 139 -0.42 -19.54 2.80
C GLN A 139 0.28 -18.89 1.61
N PHE A 140 1.46 -18.30 1.86
CA PHE A 140 2.31 -17.75 0.80
C PHE A 140 3.17 -18.83 0.16
N HIS A 141 3.09 -18.94 -1.17
CA HIS A 141 3.89 -19.87 -1.97
C HIS A 141 4.80 -19.10 -2.94
N PRO A 142 6.06 -19.52 -3.15
CA PRO A 142 6.97 -18.83 -4.05
C PRO A 142 6.51 -18.83 -5.51
N LEU A 143 6.50 -17.66 -6.15
CA LEU A 143 6.34 -17.51 -7.60
C LEU A 143 7.69 -17.30 -8.30
N LEU A 144 8.64 -16.66 -7.62
CA LEU A 144 9.97 -16.35 -8.12
C LEU A 144 10.95 -16.30 -6.97
N LYS A 145 12.14 -16.87 -7.16
CA LYS A 145 13.27 -16.75 -6.25
C LYS A 145 14.55 -16.50 -7.05
N GLN A 146 15.27 -15.42 -6.73
CA GLN A 146 16.42 -14.98 -7.51
C GLN A 146 17.49 -14.30 -6.66
N GLU A 147 18.77 -14.60 -6.93
CA GLU A 147 19.90 -13.84 -6.38
C GLU A 147 20.04 -12.51 -7.16
N ILE A 148 20.20 -11.40 -6.42
CA ILE A 148 20.55 -10.10 -6.96
C ILE A 148 21.88 -9.66 -6.36
N ASP A 149 22.86 -9.40 -7.23
CA ASP A 149 24.10 -8.74 -6.87
C ASP A 149 23.97 -7.21 -7.06
N PRO A 150 24.04 -6.39 -5.98
CA PRO A 150 23.94 -4.93 -6.09
C PRO A 150 25.07 -4.29 -6.91
N ALA A 151 26.16 -5.00 -7.18
CA ALA A 151 27.24 -4.56 -8.07
C ALA A 151 26.99 -4.90 -9.54
N SER A 152 25.90 -5.61 -9.87
CA SER A 152 25.58 -6.02 -11.24
C SER A 152 25.50 -4.83 -12.19
N ILE A 153 26.10 -5.00 -13.38
CA ILE A 153 26.04 -4.03 -14.48
C ILE A 153 24.65 -3.98 -15.14
N PHE A 154 23.79 -4.96 -14.86
CA PHE A 154 22.42 -5.03 -15.39
C PHE A 154 21.40 -4.27 -14.52
N ILE A 155 21.82 -3.72 -13.38
CA ILE A 155 21.00 -2.77 -12.62
C ILE A 155 21.11 -1.41 -13.31
N ASP A 156 19.98 -0.89 -13.77
CA ASP A 156 19.90 0.42 -14.41
C ASP A 156 20.17 1.51 -13.36
N ARG A 157 21.13 2.39 -13.66
CA ARG A 157 21.52 3.55 -12.85
C ARG A 157 21.34 4.86 -13.61
N GLY A 158 20.73 4.80 -14.79
CA GLY A 158 20.40 5.96 -15.59
C GLY A 158 19.34 6.82 -14.90
N LYS A 159 19.45 8.13 -15.08
CA LYS A 159 18.39 9.05 -14.62
C LYS A 159 17.16 8.89 -15.49
N LEU A 160 15.99 8.89 -14.86
CA LEU A 160 14.70 9.02 -15.56
C LEU A 160 14.34 10.51 -15.70
N LYS A 161 13.26 10.78 -16.43
CA LYS A 161 12.71 12.14 -16.54
C LYS A 161 12.41 12.68 -15.13
N GLU A 162 12.91 13.88 -14.84
CA GLU A 162 12.58 14.55 -13.58
C GLU A 162 11.22 15.23 -13.72
N ASN A 163 10.30 14.94 -12.79
CA ASN A 163 9.05 15.66 -12.65
C ASN A 163 9.19 16.76 -11.60
N ARG A 164 8.37 17.82 -11.71
CA ARG A 164 8.30 18.82 -10.65
C ARG A 164 7.69 18.17 -9.41
N ILE A 165 8.38 18.33 -8.28
CA ILE A 165 7.93 17.85 -6.97
C ILE A 165 7.64 19.06 -6.10
N THR A 166 6.38 19.23 -5.69
CA THR A 166 5.95 20.29 -4.79
C THR A 166 5.77 19.72 -3.38
N LYS A 167 6.44 20.33 -2.39
CA LYS A 167 6.21 20.05 -0.97
C LYS A 167 4.89 20.68 -0.53
N ILE A 168 3.88 19.86 -0.25
CA ILE A 168 2.59 20.29 0.29
C ILE A 168 2.69 20.43 1.81
N GLN A 169 3.29 19.44 2.47
CA GLN A 169 3.56 19.43 3.90
C GLN A 169 4.89 18.72 4.16
N TYR A 170 5.72 19.24 5.06
CA TYR A 170 7.01 18.64 5.41
C TYR A 170 7.26 18.78 6.91
N ASN A 171 7.20 17.65 7.61
CA ASN A 171 7.28 17.56 9.07
C ASN A 171 8.56 16.85 9.56
N GLY A 172 9.48 16.51 8.66
CA GLY A 172 10.79 15.96 9.01
C GLY A 172 11.38 15.05 7.95
N ASP A 173 12.53 14.46 8.26
CA ASP A 173 13.16 13.42 7.43
C ASP A 173 12.20 12.23 7.23
N SER A 174 12.23 11.64 6.04
CA SER A 174 11.43 10.46 5.67
C SER A 174 11.60 9.31 6.66
N SER A 175 12.81 9.13 7.23
CA SER A 175 13.01 8.16 8.31
C SER A 175 12.29 8.62 9.58
N GLY A 176 11.03 8.17 9.75
CA GLY A 176 10.13 8.55 10.83
C GLY A 176 8.91 9.37 10.39
N LYS A 177 8.60 9.38 9.09
CA LYS A 177 7.38 9.97 8.51
C LYS A 177 6.75 8.96 7.56
N VAL A 178 5.47 9.15 7.27
CA VAL A 178 4.81 8.57 6.10
C VAL A 178 4.96 9.58 4.97
N ASP A 179 5.63 9.21 3.88
CA ASP A 179 5.70 10.02 2.67
C ASP A 179 4.52 9.68 1.73
N LEU A 180 3.46 10.50 1.79
CA LEU A 180 2.31 10.41 0.88
C LEU A 180 2.56 11.24 -0.38
N VAL A 181 2.52 10.59 -1.54
CA VAL A 181 2.62 11.24 -2.85
C VAL A 181 1.24 11.33 -3.49
N PHE A 182 0.80 12.54 -3.79
CA PHE A 182 -0.20 12.79 -4.82
C PHE A 182 0.48 12.81 -6.19
N LEU A 183 -0.04 12.03 -7.13
CA LEU A 183 0.48 11.95 -8.51
C LEU A 183 -0.58 12.45 -9.49
N ALA A 184 -0.18 13.36 -10.38
CA ALA A 184 -1.10 13.93 -11.37
C ALA A 184 -1.44 12.90 -12.46
N GLU A 185 -2.73 12.81 -12.81
CA GLU A 185 -3.17 12.08 -14.00
C GLU A 185 -4.24 12.88 -14.74
N GLY A 186 -4.07 13.00 -16.06
CA GLY A 186 -4.99 13.80 -16.88
C GLY A 186 -4.87 15.31 -16.69
N TYR A 187 -3.80 15.80 -16.06
CA TYR A 187 -3.50 17.23 -15.99
C TYR A 187 -2.46 17.58 -17.05
N THR A 188 -2.80 18.48 -17.95
CA THR A 188 -1.89 19.06 -18.95
C THR A 188 -0.88 20.00 -18.30
N ALA A 189 0.09 20.48 -19.09
CA ALA A 189 1.12 21.40 -18.60
C ALA A 189 0.53 22.70 -17.99
N ASP A 190 -0.57 23.19 -18.55
CA ASP A 190 -1.25 24.42 -18.09
C ASP A 190 -2.14 24.20 -16.85
N GLU A 191 -2.37 22.94 -16.46
CA GLU A 191 -3.25 22.56 -15.34
C GLU A 191 -2.47 22.11 -14.09
N GLN A 192 -1.13 22.16 -14.09
CA GLN A 192 -0.34 21.68 -12.94
C GLN A 192 -0.58 22.49 -11.65
N GLU A 193 -0.86 23.79 -11.75
CA GLU A 193 -1.23 24.59 -10.57
C GLU A 193 -2.63 24.21 -10.03
N LYS A 194 -3.55 23.75 -10.90
CA LYS A 194 -4.82 23.14 -10.46
C LYS A 194 -4.55 21.84 -9.71
N PHE A 195 -3.73 20.95 -10.26
CA PHE A 195 -3.33 19.70 -9.61
C PHE A 195 -2.75 19.94 -8.20
N VAL A 196 -1.81 20.89 -8.06
CA VAL A 196 -1.23 21.24 -6.75
C VAL A 196 -2.30 21.77 -5.79
N ALA A 197 -3.27 22.55 -6.27
CA ALA A 197 -4.39 23.02 -5.44
C ALA A 197 -5.31 21.86 -5.01
N ASP A 198 -5.55 20.89 -5.90
CA ASP A 198 -6.29 19.68 -5.59
C ASP A 198 -5.54 18.84 -4.53
N ALA A 199 -4.25 18.58 -4.70
CA ALA A 199 -3.43 17.88 -3.70
C ALA A 199 -3.50 18.54 -2.30
N LYS A 200 -3.48 19.88 -2.22
CA LYS A 200 -3.69 20.60 -0.95
C LYS A 200 -5.08 20.35 -0.36
N ARG A 201 -6.13 20.40 -1.18
CA ARG A 201 -7.50 20.16 -0.73
C ARG A 201 -7.68 18.74 -0.19
N PHE A 202 -7.13 17.74 -0.87
CA PHE A 202 -7.18 16.34 -0.41
C PHE A 202 -6.32 16.11 0.84
N THR A 203 -5.20 16.81 0.97
CA THR A 203 -4.41 16.82 2.22
C THR A 203 -5.25 17.29 3.40
N GLU A 204 -6.02 18.38 3.24
CA GLU A 204 -6.92 18.85 4.31
C GLU A 204 -8.09 17.90 4.55
N ALA A 205 -8.57 17.17 3.54
CA ALA A 205 -9.61 16.16 3.71
C ALA A 205 -9.11 14.97 4.55
N LEU A 206 -7.88 14.50 4.30
CA LEU A 206 -7.24 13.43 5.08
C LEU A 206 -7.20 13.81 6.56
N PHE A 207 -6.60 14.95 6.87
CA PHE A 207 -6.34 15.37 8.25
C PHE A 207 -7.54 16.00 8.97
N LYS A 208 -8.71 16.05 8.32
CA LYS A 208 -10.01 16.27 8.99
C LYS A 208 -10.70 14.97 9.38
N THR A 209 -10.18 13.82 8.95
CA THR A 209 -10.80 12.52 9.16
C THR A 209 -10.04 11.74 10.24
N PRO A 210 -10.68 11.40 11.37
CA PRO A 210 -10.07 10.51 12.36
C PRO A 210 -9.79 9.12 11.79
N PRO A 211 -8.69 8.45 12.17
CA PRO A 211 -7.70 8.90 13.18
C PRO A 211 -6.56 9.76 12.63
N TYR A 212 -6.56 10.11 11.34
CA TYR A 212 -5.47 10.87 10.71
C TYR A 212 -5.32 12.29 11.27
N ASP A 213 -6.41 12.90 11.70
CA ASP A 213 -6.45 14.22 12.36
C ASP A 213 -5.45 14.34 13.53
N THR A 214 -5.32 13.30 14.35
CA THR A 214 -4.38 13.25 15.47
C THR A 214 -2.94 12.91 15.08
N ARG A 215 -2.72 12.54 13.82
CA ARG A 215 -1.45 12.01 13.31
C ARG A 215 -0.84 12.86 12.19
N ARG A 216 -1.36 14.08 11.94
CA ARG A 216 -0.88 14.97 10.86
C ARG A 216 0.64 15.19 10.85
N GLU A 217 1.25 15.32 12.03
CA GLU A 217 2.70 15.53 12.20
C GLU A 217 3.56 14.30 11.83
N ASP A 218 2.94 13.13 11.65
CA ASP A 218 3.60 11.90 11.21
C ASP A 218 3.70 11.78 9.69
N PHE A 219 3.17 12.73 8.92
CA PHE A 219 3.15 12.69 7.45
C PHE A 219 3.97 13.82 6.82
N ASN A 220 4.70 13.47 5.78
CA ASN A 220 5.10 14.39 4.71
C ASN A 220 4.15 14.18 3.53
N VAL A 221 3.83 15.26 2.82
CA VAL A 221 2.94 15.21 1.66
C VAL A 221 3.58 15.92 0.48
N TRP A 222 3.63 15.20 -0.64
CA TRP A 222 4.28 15.61 -1.88
C TRP A 222 3.26 15.60 -3.02
N ALA A 223 3.37 16.55 -3.94
CA ALA A 223 2.66 16.53 -5.21
C ALA A 223 3.68 16.38 -6.34
N VAL A 224 3.48 15.38 -7.21
CA VAL A 224 4.36 15.07 -8.34
C VAL A 224 3.63 15.31 -9.65
N ASP A 225 4.18 16.23 -10.44
CA ASP A 225 3.59 16.72 -11.69
C ASP A 225 3.91 15.75 -12.85
N ALA A 226 3.10 14.69 -13.00
CA ALA A 226 3.12 13.83 -14.18
C ALA A 226 2.25 14.44 -15.30
N VAL A 227 2.89 15.28 -16.12
CA VAL A 227 2.22 16.05 -17.18
C VAL A 227 1.64 15.11 -18.25
N SER A 228 0.31 15.20 -18.47
CA SER A 228 -0.43 14.52 -19.54
C SER A 228 -0.47 15.36 -20.83
N GLU A 229 -0.62 14.71 -21.98
CA GLU A 229 -0.82 15.41 -23.26
C GLU A 229 -2.25 15.94 -23.39
N GLU A 230 -3.22 15.17 -22.88
CA GLU A 230 -4.63 15.52 -22.88
C GLU A 230 -5.21 15.62 -21.46
N SER A 231 -6.20 16.50 -21.30
CA SER A 231 -6.92 16.68 -20.04
C SER A 231 -7.96 15.56 -19.84
N GLY A 232 -8.03 14.96 -18.66
CA GLY A 232 -8.99 13.89 -18.32
C GLY A 232 -8.41 12.47 -18.42
N THR A 233 -9.26 11.48 -18.70
CA THR A 233 -8.90 10.05 -18.73
C THR A 233 -9.77 9.28 -19.73
N ASP A 234 -9.42 8.03 -20.00
CA ASP A 234 -10.18 7.14 -20.87
C ASP A 234 -11.57 6.81 -20.30
N VAL A 235 -12.55 6.71 -21.20
CA VAL A 235 -13.90 6.24 -20.89
C VAL A 235 -14.27 5.21 -21.95
N SER A 236 -13.64 4.03 -21.85
CA SER A 236 -13.63 3.01 -22.91
C SER A 236 -15.04 2.50 -23.26
N GLY A 237 -15.95 2.38 -22.30
CA GLY A 237 -17.36 2.04 -22.54
C GLY A 237 -18.13 3.09 -23.37
N LYS A 238 -17.57 4.28 -23.55
CA LYS A 238 -18.08 5.35 -24.45
C LYS A 238 -17.20 5.57 -25.67
N GLY A 239 -16.17 4.75 -25.88
CA GLY A 239 -15.21 4.89 -26.98
C GLY A 239 -14.31 6.12 -26.89
N ILE A 240 -14.09 6.67 -25.69
CA ILE A 240 -13.20 7.82 -25.46
C ILE A 240 -11.85 7.31 -24.97
N PHE A 241 -10.78 7.67 -25.67
CA PHE A 241 -9.40 7.33 -25.35
C PHE A 241 -8.54 8.60 -25.46
N LYS A 242 -7.68 8.84 -24.47
CA LYS A 242 -6.89 10.06 -24.29
C LYS A 242 -5.44 9.73 -23.97
N ASN A 243 -4.53 10.51 -24.53
CA ASN A 243 -3.11 10.42 -24.24
C ASN A 243 -2.78 11.07 -22.88
N THR A 244 -2.73 10.23 -21.85
CA THR A 244 -2.53 10.65 -20.46
C THR A 244 -1.23 10.10 -19.90
N ALA A 245 -0.72 10.69 -18.82
CA ALA A 245 0.61 10.37 -18.30
C ALA A 245 0.71 8.95 -17.75
N LEU A 246 -0.38 8.44 -17.17
CA LEU A 246 -0.42 7.15 -16.49
C LEU A 246 -1.39 6.16 -17.14
N ASN A 247 -2.02 6.50 -18.27
CA ASN A 247 -2.91 5.62 -19.00
C ASN A 247 -4.08 5.10 -18.14
N SER A 248 -4.67 5.95 -17.28
CA SER A 248 -5.83 5.55 -16.50
C SER A 248 -7.10 5.51 -17.35
N GLY A 249 -8.09 4.74 -16.89
CA GLY A 249 -9.39 4.68 -17.55
C GLY A 249 -10.50 4.10 -16.69
N TYR A 250 -11.73 4.48 -17.01
CA TYR A 250 -12.95 3.84 -16.51
C TYR A 250 -13.21 2.49 -17.20
N TYR A 251 -14.17 1.74 -16.66
CA TYR A 251 -14.61 0.42 -17.16
C TYR A 251 -13.59 -0.70 -16.92
N THR A 252 -12.73 -0.57 -15.92
CA THR A 252 -11.86 -1.67 -15.49
C THR A 252 -12.72 -2.90 -15.16
N PHE A 253 -12.41 -4.03 -15.78
CA PHE A 253 -13.17 -5.29 -15.68
C PHE A 253 -14.64 -5.20 -16.09
N GLY A 254 -14.99 -4.21 -16.92
CA GLY A 254 -16.35 -4.00 -17.39
C GLY A 254 -17.26 -3.26 -16.39
N VAL A 255 -16.71 -2.74 -15.28
CA VAL A 255 -17.48 -1.98 -14.29
C VAL A 255 -17.34 -0.48 -14.56
N ASP A 256 -18.43 0.16 -14.96
CA ASP A 256 -18.48 1.56 -15.42
C ASP A 256 -17.72 2.58 -14.57
N ARG A 257 -17.79 2.43 -13.24
CA ARG A 257 -17.20 3.40 -12.29
C ARG A 257 -15.80 3.02 -11.84
N TYR A 258 -15.33 1.82 -12.20
CA TYR A 258 -14.04 1.35 -11.73
C TYR A 258 -12.94 2.02 -12.57
N LEU A 259 -12.18 2.88 -11.89
CA LEU A 259 -11.18 3.78 -12.49
C LEU A 259 -9.81 3.38 -11.97
N THR A 260 -8.98 2.82 -12.85
CA THR A 260 -7.64 2.32 -12.49
C THR A 260 -6.64 2.57 -13.61
N THR A 261 -5.38 2.19 -13.37
CA THR A 261 -4.36 2.04 -14.42
C THR A 261 -3.55 0.75 -14.22
N PRO A 262 -3.30 -0.05 -15.28
CA PRO A 262 -2.36 -1.15 -15.22
C PRO A 262 -0.90 -0.70 -15.38
N ASP A 263 -0.63 0.58 -15.70
CA ASP A 263 0.71 1.08 -16.05
C ASP A 263 1.55 1.45 -14.81
N MET A 264 1.89 0.42 -14.04
CA MET A 264 2.74 0.56 -12.86
C MET A 264 4.13 1.10 -13.18
N LYS A 265 4.62 0.85 -14.41
CA LYS A 265 5.93 1.34 -14.83
C LYS A 265 5.94 2.85 -14.91
N SER A 266 4.97 3.46 -15.59
CA SER A 266 4.86 4.92 -15.69
C SER A 266 4.66 5.57 -14.33
N ILE A 267 3.85 4.97 -13.43
CA ILE A 267 3.68 5.46 -12.05
C ILE A 267 5.03 5.52 -11.33
N ARG A 268 5.78 4.42 -11.32
CA ARG A 268 7.06 4.36 -10.60
C ARG A 268 8.14 5.20 -11.27
N ASP A 269 8.16 5.27 -12.61
CA ASP A 269 9.03 6.16 -13.34
C ASP A 269 8.75 7.62 -13.01
N ALA A 270 7.50 7.99 -12.71
CA ALA A 270 7.15 9.35 -12.35
C ALA A 270 7.62 9.76 -10.96
N VAL A 271 7.70 8.83 -10.01
CA VAL A 271 8.06 9.09 -8.60
C VAL A 271 9.48 8.63 -8.22
N TRP A 272 10.30 8.22 -9.20
CA TRP A 272 11.61 7.58 -8.99
C TRP A 272 12.61 8.36 -8.11
N ASN A 273 12.46 9.68 -8.04
CA ASN A 273 13.33 10.57 -7.25
C ASN A 273 12.59 11.27 -6.09
N ALA A 274 11.36 10.86 -5.80
CA ALA A 274 10.55 11.38 -4.70
C ALA A 274 10.57 10.42 -3.50
N PRO A 275 10.57 10.91 -2.24
CA PRO A 275 10.20 10.10 -1.11
C PRO A 275 8.77 9.60 -1.26
N CYS A 276 8.54 8.29 -1.15
CA CYS A 276 7.26 7.67 -1.48
C CYS A 276 7.03 6.37 -0.69
N ASP A 277 6.15 6.42 0.31
CA ASP A 277 5.61 5.24 1.00
C ASP A 277 4.24 4.85 0.46
N ALA A 278 3.40 5.84 0.14
CA ALA A 278 2.05 5.64 -0.37
C ALA A 278 1.76 6.60 -1.53
N ILE A 279 1.00 6.12 -2.52
CA ILE A 279 0.64 6.88 -3.72
C ILE A 279 -0.87 7.04 -3.79
N PHE A 280 -1.33 8.27 -3.99
CA PHE A 280 -2.68 8.57 -4.43
C PHE A 280 -2.67 9.28 -5.78
N ILE A 281 -3.27 8.66 -6.80
CA ILE A 281 -3.36 9.23 -8.15
C ILE A 281 -4.62 10.10 -8.22
N LEU A 282 -4.45 11.39 -8.47
CA LEU A 282 -5.55 12.33 -8.70
C LEU A 282 -5.82 12.42 -10.20
N VAL A 283 -7.03 12.06 -10.62
CA VAL A 283 -7.44 12.08 -12.03
C VAL A 283 -8.26 13.34 -12.31
N ASN A 284 -7.87 14.15 -13.30
CA ASN A 284 -8.51 15.42 -13.64
C ASN A 284 -9.89 15.25 -14.32
N THR A 285 -10.90 14.89 -13.54
CA THR A 285 -12.28 14.69 -14.01
C THR A 285 -13.27 14.88 -12.87
N ASP A 286 -14.54 15.15 -13.21
CA ASP A 286 -15.65 15.33 -12.27
C ASP A 286 -16.53 14.09 -12.12
N ALA A 287 -16.35 13.09 -13.00
CA ALA A 287 -17.07 11.83 -12.92
C ALA A 287 -16.68 11.05 -11.65
N TYR A 288 -17.61 10.28 -11.10
CA TYR A 288 -17.36 9.48 -9.91
C TYR A 288 -16.62 8.19 -10.30
N GLY A 289 -15.48 7.93 -9.66
CA GLY A 289 -14.73 6.69 -9.80
C GLY A 289 -13.49 6.70 -8.92
N GLY A 290 -12.93 5.52 -8.71
CA GLY A 290 -11.72 5.31 -7.91
C GLY A 290 -11.41 3.83 -7.77
N GLY A 291 -10.37 3.56 -7.00
CA GLY A 291 -9.93 2.23 -6.62
C GLY A 291 -8.69 2.30 -5.75
N GLY A 292 -8.48 1.30 -4.89
CA GLY A 292 -7.33 1.25 -4.01
C GLY A 292 -6.94 -0.18 -3.68
N MET A 293 -5.65 -0.48 -3.77
CA MET A 293 -5.12 -1.81 -3.48
C MET A 293 -3.90 -1.67 -2.55
N TYR A 294 -3.85 -2.52 -1.53
CA TYR A 294 -2.86 -2.43 -0.46
C TYR A 294 -1.42 -2.42 -0.97
N ASN A 295 -0.63 -1.43 -0.52
CA ASN A 295 0.77 -1.18 -0.91
C ASN A 295 1.00 -1.13 -2.43
N PHE A 296 -0.02 -0.71 -3.19
CA PHE A 296 0.04 -0.48 -4.64
C PHE A 296 -0.12 1.02 -4.93
N TYR A 297 -1.34 1.46 -5.20
CA TYR A 297 -1.77 2.86 -5.19
C TYR A 297 -3.25 2.91 -4.78
N ALA A 298 -3.71 4.10 -4.42
CA ALA A 298 -5.12 4.47 -4.51
C ALA A 298 -5.30 5.53 -5.61
N MET A 299 -6.52 5.64 -6.13
CA MET A 299 -6.87 6.54 -7.22
C MET A 299 -8.26 7.13 -6.99
N GLY A 300 -8.44 8.39 -7.35
CA GLY A 300 -9.75 9.02 -7.34
C GLY A 300 -9.79 10.32 -8.16
N THR A 301 -10.99 10.78 -8.44
CA THR A 301 -11.22 11.91 -9.35
C THR A 301 -11.15 13.25 -8.65
N ALA A 302 -10.56 14.26 -9.26
CA ALA A 302 -10.28 15.50 -8.57
C ALA A 302 -11.54 16.31 -8.26
N ASP A 303 -12.47 16.41 -9.22
CA ASP A 303 -13.50 17.46 -9.20
C ASP A 303 -14.88 16.96 -8.74
N ASN A 304 -15.04 15.68 -8.43
CA ASN A 304 -16.30 15.18 -7.90
C ASN A 304 -16.51 15.64 -6.43
N PRO A 305 -17.69 16.15 -6.04
CA PRO A 305 -17.95 16.59 -4.67
C PRO A 305 -17.81 15.49 -3.60
N ARG A 306 -17.94 14.22 -4.00
CA ARG A 306 -17.75 13.07 -3.10
C ARG A 306 -16.29 12.63 -3.00
N THR A 307 -15.39 13.04 -3.88
CA THR A 307 -14.04 12.47 -3.86
C THR A 307 -13.27 12.71 -2.57
N PRO A 308 -13.42 13.81 -1.82
CA PRO A 308 -12.73 13.93 -0.55
C PRO A 308 -13.00 12.77 0.41
N VAL A 309 -14.22 12.22 0.46
CA VAL A 309 -14.53 11.04 1.28
C VAL A 309 -14.14 9.73 0.58
N VAL A 310 -14.28 9.65 -0.75
CA VAL A 310 -13.81 8.48 -1.53
C VAL A 310 -12.30 8.32 -1.37
N PHE A 311 -11.52 9.39 -1.46
CA PHE A 311 -10.08 9.37 -1.24
C PHE A 311 -9.72 8.74 0.10
N VAL A 312 -10.42 9.10 1.19
CA VAL A 312 -10.12 8.51 2.51
C VAL A 312 -10.48 7.02 2.55
N HIS A 313 -11.56 6.63 1.89
CA HIS A 313 -11.95 5.23 1.71
C HIS A 313 -10.90 4.44 0.91
N GLU A 314 -10.54 4.90 -0.28
CA GLU A 314 -9.54 4.24 -1.14
C GLU A 314 -8.16 4.18 -0.48
N PHE A 315 -7.78 5.25 0.25
CA PHE A 315 -6.56 5.26 1.03
C PHE A 315 -6.61 4.24 2.17
N GLY A 316 -7.78 3.95 2.72
CA GLY A 316 -8.00 2.85 3.67
C GLY A 316 -7.56 1.50 3.09
N HIS A 317 -7.90 1.21 1.83
CA HIS A 317 -7.42 0.02 1.13
C HIS A 317 -5.90 0.09 0.89
N SER A 318 -5.44 1.14 0.21
CA SER A 318 -4.06 1.19 -0.29
C SER A 318 -3.00 1.33 0.80
N PHE A 319 -3.33 2.02 1.89
CA PHE A 319 -2.40 2.27 2.99
C PHE A 319 -2.56 1.24 4.10
N ALA A 320 -3.78 1.02 4.61
CA ALA A 320 -4.00 0.22 5.82
C ALA A 320 -4.48 -1.23 5.55
N GLY A 321 -4.67 -1.62 4.28
CA GLY A 321 -5.09 -2.97 3.92
C GLY A 321 -6.49 -3.32 4.42
N LEU A 322 -7.36 -2.32 4.52
CA LEU A 322 -8.75 -2.52 4.92
C LEU A 322 -9.53 -3.16 3.77
N ALA A 323 -10.44 -4.09 4.10
CA ALA A 323 -11.43 -4.60 3.17
C ALA A 323 -12.65 -3.68 3.11
N ASP A 324 -13.44 -3.82 2.05
CA ASP A 324 -14.78 -3.27 2.02
C ASP A 324 -15.71 -3.97 3.00
N GLU A 325 -16.53 -3.18 3.70
CA GLU A 325 -17.52 -3.62 4.68
C GLU A 325 -18.93 -3.66 4.09
N TYR A 326 -19.13 -3.15 2.86
CA TYR A 326 -20.39 -3.33 2.13
C TYR A 326 -20.49 -4.73 1.50
N PHE A 327 -21.72 -5.19 1.30
CA PHE A 327 -22.02 -6.57 0.87
C PHE A 327 -23.05 -6.68 -0.27
N SER A 328 -23.49 -5.54 -0.82
CA SER A 328 -24.59 -5.49 -1.80
C SER A 328 -24.26 -4.69 -3.07
N SER A 329 -23.02 -4.26 -3.21
CA SER A 329 -22.53 -3.58 -4.40
C SER A 329 -22.34 -4.54 -5.57
N GLU A 330 -22.41 -4.00 -6.78
CA GLU A 330 -21.93 -4.67 -7.97
C GLU A 330 -20.40 -4.70 -7.97
N VAL A 331 -19.81 -5.89 -8.09
CA VAL A 331 -18.36 -6.11 -8.21
C VAL A 331 -18.07 -7.08 -9.37
N ALA A 332 -16.89 -6.97 -9.97
CA ALA A 332 -16.47 -7.86 -11.07
C ALA A 332 -15.96 -9.23 -10.58
N TYR A 333 -15.73 -9.39 -9.27
CA TYR A 333 -15.04 -10.54 -8.69
C TYR A 333 -16.00 -11.66 -8.29
N GLN A 334 -15.52 -12.90 -8.40
CA GLN A 334 -16.23 -14.08 -7.93
C GLN A 334 -15.46 -14.77 -6.81
N ASP A 335 -16.19 -15.22 -5.78
CA ASP A 335 -15.67 -15.98 -4.65
C ASP A 335 -14.37 -15.38 -4.07
N PHE A 336 -14.35 -14.05 -3.94
CA PHE A 336 -13.14 -13.32 -3.55
C PHE A 336 -12.63 -13.78 -2.17
N TYR A 337 -13.56 -14.00 -1.24
CA TYR A 337 -13.29 -14.56 0.08
C TYR A 337 -13.74 -16.01 0.19
N ASN A 338 -12.82 -16.89 0.60
CA ASN A 338 -13.12 -18.27 0.93
C ASN A 338 -13.54 -18.39 2.41
N LEU A 339 -14.83 -18.65 2.66
CA LEU A 339 -15.42 -18.71 4.00
C LEU A 339 -14.80 -19.79 4.92
N LYS A 340 -14.00 -20.72 4.39
CA LYS A 340 -13.27 -21.72 5.18
C LYS A 340 -12.06 -21.16 5.92
N TYR A 341 -11.58 -19.98 5.51
CA TYR A 341 -10.37 -19.37 6.06
C TYR A 341 -10.65 -17.97 6.59
N GLU A 342 -9.80 -17.53 7.52
CA GLU A 342 -9.85 -16.16 8.02
C GLU A 342 -9.25 -15.22 6.96
N PRO A 343 -9.96 -14.13 6.56
CA PRO A 343 -9.39 -13.08 5.72
C PRO A 343 -8.14 -12.49 6.38
N TRP A 344 -7.23 -11.89 5.62
CA TRP A 344 -6.05 -11.25 6.24
C TRP A 344 -6.37 -9.81 6.67
N GLU A 345 -7.34 -9.16 6.03
CA GLU A 345 -7.76 -7.78 6.26
C GLU A 345 -8.31 -7.59 7.68
N PRO A 346 -7.90 -6.54 8.41
CA PRO A 346 -8.16 -6.44 9.85
C PRO A 346 -9.61 -6.13 10.21
N ASN A 347 -10.42 -5.63 9.27
CA ASN A 347 -11.77 -5.12 9.53
C ASN A 347 -12.90 -6.03 9.03
N ILE A 348 -12.60 -7.24 8.56
CA ILE A 348 -13.60 -8.28 8.31
C ILE A 348 -13.15 -9.63 8.88
N THR A 349 -14.12 -10.50 9.17
CA THR A 349 -13.84 -11.84 9.71
C THR A 349 -14.81 -12.88 9.18
N THR A 350 -14.37 -14.12 9.04
CA THR A 350 -15.23 -15.30 8.82
C THR A 350 -15.49 -16.08 10.12
N LEU A 351 -14.97 -15.57 11.25
CA LEU A 351 -14.96 -16.22 12.57
C LEU A 351 -14.10 -17.48 12.67
N VAL A 352 -13.29 -17.79 11.67
CA VAL A 352 -12.35 -18.94 11.70
C VAL A 352 -11.22 -18.69 12.70
N ASN A 353 -10.73 -17.46 12.79
CA ASN A 353 -9.72 -17.01 13.75
C ASN A 353 -10.00 -15.58 14.23
N PHE A 354 -11.16 -15.36 14.84
CA PHE A 354 -11.59 -14.03 15.30
C PHE A 354 -10.69 -13.43 16.40
N ASP A 355 -9.94 -14.25 17.13
CA ASP A 355 -8.98 -13.79 18.15
C ASP A 355 -7.86 -12.92 17.55
N ALA A 356 -7.53 -13.11 16.27
CA ALA A 356 -6.55 -12.30 15.55
C ALA A 356 -7.13 -10.98 14.99
N LYS A 357 -8.41 -10.69 15.24
CA LYS A 357 -9.14 -9.54 14.69
C LYS A 357 -9.41 -8.50 15.78
N TRP A 358 -10.63 -7.96 15.85
CA TRP A 358 -11.02 -6.91 16.81
C TRP A 358 -11.75 -7.45 18.04
N LYS A 359 -11.66 -8.75 18.32
CA LYS A 359 -12.33 -9.36 19.48
C LYS A 359 -11.94 -8.69 20.79
N ASP A 360 -10.68 -8.30 20.93
CA ASP A 360 -10.12 -7.59 22.09
C ASP A 360 -10.68 -6.16 22.25
N LEU A 361 -11.26 -5.58 21.19
CA LEU A 361 -11.94 -4.29 21.23
C LEU A 361 -13.41 -4.39 21.67
N LEU A 362 -13.97 -5.61 21.76
CA LEU A 362 -15.37 -5.80 22.08
C LEU A 362 -15.63 -5.82 23.60
N PRO A 363 -16.74 -5.23 24.06
CA PRO A 363 -17.23 -5.46 25.41
C PRO A 363 -17.40 -6.96 25.71
N THR A 364 -17.17 -7.34 26.97
CA THR A 364 -17.45 -8.70 27.44
C THR A 364 -18.92 -9.06 27.16
N ASN A 365 -19.16 -10.27 26.65
CA ASN A 365 -20.48 -10.80 26.28
C ASN A 365 -21.18 -10.08 25.10
N THR A 366 -20.44 -9.40 24.21
CA THR A 366 -21.00 -8.92 22.94
C THR A 366 -21.61 -10.09 22.15
N PRO A 367 -22.89 -10.01 21.70
CA PRO A 367 -23.51 -11.09 20.94
C PRO A 367 -22.82 -11.33 19.59
N ILE A 368 -22.72 -12.61 19.18
CA ILE A 368 -22.15 -13.03 17.89
C ILE A 368 -23.15 -13.97 17.19
N PRO A 369 -23.75 -13.59 16.05
CA PRO A 369 -23.72 -12.24 15.45
C PRO A 369 -24.36 -11.18 16.36
N THR A 370 -23.89 -9.95 16.23
CA THR A 370 -24.51 -8.79 16.90
C THR A 370 -25.80 -8.41 16.16
N PRO A 371 -26.95 -8.30 16.84
CA PRO A 371 -28.19 -7.93 16.20
C PRO A 371 -28.15 -6.46 15.74
N LEU A 372 -28.77 -6.18 14.58
CA LEU A 372 -28.99 -4.81 14.10
C LEU A 372 -30.24 -4.21 14.76
N ASP A 373 -30.08 -3.82 16.04
CA ASP A 373 -31.11 -3.12 16.81
C ASP A 373 -30.57 -1.80 17.39
N ASP A 374 -31.46 -0.98 17.95
CA ASP A 374 -31.10 0.32 18.53
C ASP A 374 -30.11 0.22 19.71
N ALA A 375 -29.99 -0.95 20.35
CA ALA A 375 -29.08 -1.13 21.48
C ALA A 375 -27.63 -1.38 21.05
N HIS A 376 -27.41 -1.86 19.81
CA HIS A 376 -26.11 -2.30 19.32
C HIS A 376 -25.60 -1.56 18.08
N LYS A 377 -26.47 -1.05 17.20
CA LYS A 377 -26.08 -0.52 15.87
C LYS A 377 -24.99 0.57 15.89
N ASP A 378 -24.90 1.34 16.98
CA ASP A 378 -23.92 2.43 17.15
C ASP A 378 -22.69 2.01 17.99
N LYS A 379 -22.47 0.70 18.19
CA LYS A 379 -21.36 0.14 18.99
C LYS A 379 -20.55 -0.86 18.20
N ALA A 380 -19.30 -1.07 18.63
CA ALA A 380 -18.47 -2.16 18.12
C ALA A 380 -19.14 -3.52 18.41
N GLY A 381 -19.17 -4.38 17.39
CA GLY A 381 -19.82 -5.68 17.40
C GLY A 381 -19.27 -6.62 16.33
N VAL A 382 -20.08 -7.61 15.98
CA VAL A 382 -19.80 -8.63 14.96
C VAL A 382 -21.04 -8.74 14.07
N PHE A 383 -21.19 -7.76 13.16
CA PHE A 383 -22.39 -7.63 12.32
C PHE A 383 -22.22 -8.45 11.06
N GLU A 384 -23.18 -9.33 10.76
CA GLU A 384 -23.12 -10.16 9.54
C GLU A 384 -23.28 -9.31 8.28
N GLY A 385 -22.50 -9.65 7.24
CA GLY A 385 -22.36 -8.93 5.98
C GLY A 385 -21.07 -8.11 5.92
N GLY A 386 -20.24 -8.35 4.90
CA GLY A 386 -19.03 -7.59 4.60
C GLY A 386 -18.26 -8.25 3.47
N GLY A 387 -17.26 -7.57 2.91
CA GLY A 387 -16.43 -8.12 1.83
C GLY A 387 -17.24 -8.64 0.65
N TYR A 388 -18.29 -7.91 0.25
CA TYR A 388 -19.19 -8.27 -0.86
C TYR A 388 -20.08 -9.51 -0.59
N ILE A 389 -20.02 -10.12 0.60
CA ILE A 389 -20.77 -11.33 0.95
C ILE A 389 -21.73 -11.04 2.12
N ALA A 390 -23.02 -11.31 1.90
CA ALA A 390 -24.07 -11.00 2.88
C ALA A 390 -24.12 -11.95 4.10
N LYS A 391 -23.54 -13.16 4.00
CA LYS A 391 -23.57 -14.18 5.05
C LYS A 391 -22.23 -14.86 5.24
N GLY A 392 -21.87 -15.16 6.48
CA GLY A 392 -20.60 -15.83 6.82
C GLY A 392 -19.36 -14.93 6.83
N ILE A 393 -19.48 -13.66 6.44
CA ILE A 393 -18.50 -12.59 6.72
C ILE A 393 -19.13 -11.60 7.68
N TYR A 394 -18.34 -11.05 8.59
CA TYR A 394 -18.78 -10.10 9.59
C TYR A 394 -17.89 -8.86 9.58
N ARG A 395 -18.50 -7.71 9.93
CA ARG A 395 -17.85 -6.40 10.06
C ARG A 395 -17.97 -5.84 11.49
N PRO A 396 -17.15 -4.84 11.85
CA PRO A 396 -16.98 -4.42 13.25
C PRO A 396 -18.05 -3.44 13.73
N MET A 397 -18.68 -2.69 12.82
CA MET A 397 -19.78 -1.77 13.11
C MET A 397 -20.81 -1.78 11.99
N ASP A 398 -22.02 -1.28 12.26
CA ASP A 398 -23.00 -1.11 11.19
C ASP A 398 -22.51 -0.07 10.18
N HIS A 399 -22.13 1.13 10.63
CA HIS A 399 -21.63 2.21 9.79
C HIS A 399 -20.10 2.36 9.90
N CYS A 400 -19.42 2.53 8.76
CA CYS A 400 -17.96 2.69 8.68
C CYS A 400 -17.57 3.40 7.38
N MET A 401 -16.39 4.03 7.37
CA MET A 401 -15.79 4.61 6.14
C MET A 401 -15.69 3.56 5.03
N MET A 402 -15.39 2.31 5.39
CA MET A 402 -15.29 1.18 4.46
C MET A 402 -16.64 0.60 4.02
N ARG A 403 -17.76 1.19 4.43
CA ARG A 403 -19.12 0.75 4.05
C ARG A 403 -19.92 1.84 3.35
N ASP A 404 -20.03 3.00 3.98
CA ASP A 404 -20.96 4.07 3.60
C ASP A 404 -20.44 5.48 3.93
N TYR A 405 -19.12 5.62 4.05
CA TYR A 405 -18.42 6.87 4.31
C TYR A 405 -18.70 7.51 5.69
N ALA A 406 -19.25 6.74 6.63
CA ALA A 406 -19.24 7.14 8.04
C ALA A 406 -17.80 7.19 8.59
N PRO A 407 -17.55 7.72 9.80
CA PRO A 407 -16.22 7.63 10.40
C PRO A 407 -15.70 6.19 10.47
N PHE A 408 -14.36 6.01 10.39
CA PHE A 408 -13.76 4.68 10.51
C PHE A 408 -14.18 3.99 11.81
N CYS A 409 -14.52 2.70 11.72
CA CYS A 409 -14.81 1.91 12.89
C CYS A 409 -13.56 1.70 13.77
N PRO A 410 -13.69 1.22 15.03
CA PRO A 410 -12.54 1.01 15.91
C PRO A 410 -11.48 0.06 15.34
N ALA A 411 -11.89 -1.00 14.61
CA ALA A 411 -10.96 -1.93 13.98
C ALA A 411 -10.15 -1.26 12.86
N CYS A 412 -10.81 -0.51 11.97
CA CYS A 412 -10.14 0.27 10.93
C CYS A 412 -9.22 1.34 11.53
N SER A 413 -9.68 2.05 12.55
CA SER A 413 -8.88 3.10 13.22
C SER A 413 -7.61 2.51 13.84
N ARG A 414 -7.70 1.34 14.49
CA ARG A 414 -6.53 0.64 15.02
C ARG A 414 -5.56 0.24 13.91
N ALA A 415 -6.05 -0.36 12.81
CA ALA A 415 -5.22 -0.77 11.69
C ALA A 415 -4.49 0.42 11.03
N ILE A 416 -5.18 1.55 10.84
CA ILE A 416 -4.58 2.79 10.33
C ILE A 416 -3.47 3.27 11.27
N LEU A 417 -3.73 3.35 12.58
CA LEU A 417 -2.74 3.79 13.56
C LEU A 417 -1.51 2.87 13.60
N GLN A 418 -1.71 1.55 13.51
CA GLN A 418 -0.63 0.57 13.43
C GLN A 418 0.21 0.74 12.17
N MET A 419 -0.42 1.05 11.03
CA MET A 419 0.30 1.31 9.78
C MET A 419 1.12 2.60 9.84
N ILE A 420 0.57 3.67 10.44
CA ILE A 420 1.34 4.91 10.68
C ILE A 420 2.52 4.62 11.60
N ASP A 421 2.32 3.87 12.69
CA ASP A 421 3.41 3.50 13.60
C ASP A 421 4.48 2.65 12.90
N TYR A 422 4.06 1.74 12.03
CA TYR A 422 4.95 0.93 11.20
C TYR A 422 5.85 1.81 10.31
N PHE A 423 5.27 2.71 9.50
CA PHE A 423 6.02 3.56 8.57
C PHE A 423 6.87 4.61 9.31
N THR A 424 6.43 5.07 10.48
CA THR A 424 7.18 6.03 11.29
C THR A 424 8.23 5.40 12.21
N ASP A 425 8.57 4.11 12.03
CA ASP A 425 9.57 3.39 12.83
C ASP A 425 9.29 3.44 14.34
N LYS A 426 8.01 3.52 14.72
CA LYS A 426 7.53 3.45 16.10
C LYS A 426 7.21 1.98 16.46
N PRO A 427 7.24 1.63 17.76
CA PRO A 427 6.74 0.33 18.20
C PRO A 427 5.26 0.18 17.86
N ILE A 428 4.91 -0.91 17.18
CA ILE A 428 3.54 -1.22 16.79
C ILE A 428 2.83 -1.81 18.01
N LYS A 429 1.75 -1.17 18.44
CA LYS A 429 0.92 -1.65 19.54
C LYS A 429 -0.16 -2.56 18.98
N HIS A 430 -0.18 -3.81 19.42
CA HIS A 430 -1.23 -4.77 19.10
C HIS A 430 -2.46 -4.55 19.96
#